data_AF-T2JZL6-F1
#
_entry.id   AF-T2JZL6-F1
#
_cell.length_a   1.000
_cell.length_b   1.000
_cell.length_c   1.000
_cell.angle_alpha   90.00
_cell.angle_beta   90.00
_cell.angle_gamma   90.00
#
_symmetry.space_group_name_H-M   'P 1'
#
loop_
_entity.id
_entity.type
_entity.pdbx_description
1 polymer ?
#
loop_
_entity_poly.entity_id
_entity_poly.type
_entity_poly.pdbx_seq_one_letter_code
_entity_poly.pdbx_strand_id
1 'polypeptide(L)'
;MFRNGPGLFDVQGTPLQHPFDGDGMVCAISFLPNGKVHFRNRFVRTEGYVQEQKAGKMIYRGVFGTQKPGGWINNIFDIKVKNIANTNVIYWGNKLLALWEAAEPYLLDPSTLETLGIDYLDGVLNPGDSISAHPCFDPSCELDNGQPCLVNYSIKPGLSSKITIYEFAPDGNLLRRHSHTVPGFS
;
A
#
# COMPACT_ATOMS: atom_id res chain seq x y z
N MET A 1 3.16 15.86 -8.28
CA MET A 1 4.00 14.64 -8.29
C MET A 1 3.94 14.01 -6.90
N PHE A 2 3.63 12.72 -6.82
CA PHE A 2 3.59 11.98 -5.55
C PHE A 2 4.70 10.93 -5.51
N ARG A 3 5.25 10.68 -4.32
CA ARG A 3 6.21 9.60 -4.04
C ARG A 3 5.91 9.00 -2.67
N ASN A 4 6.20 7.72 -2.52
CA ASN A 4 6.08 7.01 -1.26
C ASN A 4 7.41 6.32 -0.93
N GLY A 5 7.61 5.98 0.33
CA GLY A 5 8.79 5.28 0.82
C GLY A 5 8.76 5.15 2.34
N PRO A 6 9.70 4.38 2.91
CA PRO A 6 9.86 4.31 4.36
C PRO A 6 10.35 5.66 4.91
N GLY A 7 9.58 6.26 5.81
CA GLY A 7 9.90 7.53 6.47
C GLY A 7 10.53 7.39 7.86
N LEU A 8 10.49 6.19 8.44
CA LEU A 8 11.10 5.85 9.72
C LEU A 8 12.11 4.71 9.54
N PHE A 9 13.24 4.82 10.24
CA PHE A 9 14.27 3.77 10.33
C PHE A 9 14.45 3.26 11.78
N ASP A 10 13.62 3.77 12.69
CA ASP A 10 13.55 3.42 14.10
C ASP A 10 12.10 3.59 14.56
N VAL A 11 11.63 2.70 15.43
CA VAL A 11 10.33 2.80 16.08
C VAL A 11 10.55 2.95 17.58
N GLN A 12 10.49 4.18 18.06
CA GLN A 12 10.49 4.53 19.49
C GLN A 12 11.74 3.97 20.22
N GLY A 13 12.91 4.15 19.61
CA GLY A 13 14.21 3.68 20.13
C GLY A 13 14.54 2.22 19.78
N THR A 14 13.70 1.55 18.97
CA THR A 14 14.01 0.25 18.37
C THR A 14 14.40 0.42 16.90
N PRO A 15 15.70 0.27 16.55
CA PRO A 15 16.14 0.38 15.17
C PRO A 15 15.52 -0.71 14.30
N LEU A 16 15.12 -0.35 13.09
CA LEU A 16 14.66 -1.32 12.10
C LEU A 16 15.83 -2.09 11.53
N GLN A 17 15.67 -3.40 11.33
CA GLN A 17 16.69 -4.24 10.71
C GLN A 17 16.77 -4.01 9.20
N HIS A 18 15.66 -3.61 8.58
CA HIS A 18 15.60 -3.33 7.15
C HIS A 18 14.72 -2.10 6.88
N PRO A 19 15.13 -1.19 5.97
CA PRO A 19 14.35 0.00 5.59
C PRO A 19 12.90 -0.29 5.20
N PHE A 20 12.64 -1.44 4.57
CA PHE A 20 11.29 -1.78 4.10
C PHE A 20 10.31 -2.10 5.23
N ASP A 21 10.76 -2.28 6.47
CA ASP A 21 9.86 -2.36 7.64
C ASP A 21 9.39 -0.98 8.12
N GLY A 22 9.92 0.11 7.55
CA GLY A 22 9.59 1.47 7.94
C GLY A 22 8.21 1.92 7.48
N ASP A 23 7.52 2.66 8.35
CA ASP A 23 6.21 3.24 8.05
C ASP A 23 6.25 4.17 6.84
N GLY A 24 5.21 4.08 6.00
CA GLY A 24 5.07 4.83 4.77
C GLY A 24 4.93 6.33 5.01
N MET A 25 5.75 7.10 4.31
CA MET A 25 5.67 8.55 4.25
C MET A 25 5.51 8.99 2.80
N VAL A 26 4.36 9.59 2.52
CA VAL A 26 4.06 10.13 1.20
C VAL A 26 4.56 11.57 1.10
N CYS A 27 5.24 11.86 0.01
CA CYS A 27 5.71 13.19 -0.37
C CYS A 27 4.94 13.67 -1.60
N ALA A 28 4.54 14.94 -1.60
CA ALA A 28 3.91 15.63 -2.70
C ALA A 28 4.70 16.87 -3.08
N ILE A 29 4.95 17.02 -4.39
CA ILE A 29 5.52 18.21 -5.02
C ILE A 29 4.46 18.76 -5.96
N SER A 30 3.92 19.93 -5.64
CA SER A 30 2.88 20.62 -6.40
C SER A 30 3.46 21.81 -7.14
N PHE A 31 3.26 21.87 -8.45
CA PHE A 31 3.71 22.97 -9.31
C PHE A 31 2.57 23.97 -9.48
N LEU A 32 2.78 25.22 -9.08
CA LEU A 32 1.77 26.26 -9.09
C LEU A 32 1.84 27.11 -10.38
N PRO A 33 0.73 27.70 -10.84
CA PRO A 33 0.71 28.52 -12.07
C PRO A 33 1.66 29.72 -12.05
N ASN A 34 2.03 30.20 -10.87
CA ASN A 34 2.97 31.31 -10.68
C ASN A 34 4.46 30.87 -10.69
N GLY A 35 4.75 29.64 -11.13
CA GLY A 35 6.10 29.08 -11.20
C GLY A 35 6.68 28.65 -9.85
N LYS A 36 5.92 28.74 -8.75
CA LYS A 36 6.35 28.25 -7.44
C LYS A 36 6.08 26.76 -7.29
N VAL A 37 6.82 26.14 -6.37
CA VAL A 37 6.66 24.73 -6.01
C VAL A 37 6.30 24.64 -4.53
N HIS A 38 5.28 23.85 -4.20
CA HIS A 38 4.93 23.50 -2.83
C HIS A 38 5.34 22.05 -2.55
N PHE A 39 6.09 21.86 -1.47
CA PHE A 39 6.44 20.54 -0.95
C PHE A 39 5.61 20.22 0.30
N ARG A 40 5.15 18.98 0.40
CA ARG A 40 4.46 18.44 1.58
C ARG A 40 4.85 16.99 1.76
N ASN A 41 4.98 16.56 3.01
CA ASN A 41 5.04 15.14 3.35
C ASN A 41 4.10 14.83 4.52
N ARG A 42 3.65 13.58 4.59
CA ARG A 42 2.87 13.07 5.72
C ARG A 42 3.07 11.57 5.86
N PHE A 43 3.17 11.09 7.09
CA PHE A 43 3.05 9.67 7.37
C PHE A 43 1.64 9.19 7.05
N VAL A 44 1.54 8.04 6.39
CA VAL A 44 0.26 7.34 6.25
C VAL A 44 -0.13 6.87 7.65
N ARG A 45 -1.29 7.32 8.14
CA ARG A 45 -1.80 6.95 9.46
C ARG A 45 -2.42 5.55 9.42
N THR A 46 -1.59 4.56 9.13
CA THR A 46 -1.99 3.16 9.22
C THR A 46 -2.35 2.81 10.66
N GLU A 47 -3.20 1.80 10.83
CA GLU A 47 -3.56 1.34 12.18
C GLU A 47 -2.31 1.04 13.02
N GLY A 48 -1.35 0.31 12.45
CA GLY A 48 -0.12 -0.05 13.15
C GLY A 48 0.73 1.16 13.53
N TYR A 49 0.89 2.14 12.62
CA TYR A 49 1.60 3.38 12.91
C TYR A 49 0.96 4.12 14.09
N VAL A 50 -0.36 4.32 14.06
CA VAL A 50 -1.10 5.04 15.10
C VAL A 50 -1.00 4.32 16.45
N GLN A 51 -1.08 2.99 16.47
CA GLN A 51 -0.94 2.19 17.69
C GLN A 51 0.45 2.32 18.31
N GLU A 52 1.52 2.21 17.51
CA GLU A 52 2.89 2.31 17.99
C GLU A 52 3.24 3.72 18.47
N GLN A 53 2.76 4.76 17.78
CA GLN A 53 2.89 6.15 18.23
C GLN A 53 2.16 6.37 19.57
N LYS A 54 0.94 5.85 19.73
CA LYS A 54 0.17 5.99 20.97
C LYS A 54 0.80 5.23 22.14
N ALA A 55 1.37 4.06 21.89
CA ALA A 55 1.99 3.26 22.93
C ALA A 55 3.43 3.68 23.25
N GLY A 56 4.07 4.49 22.41
CA GLY A 56 5.46 4.91 22.57
C GLY A 56 6.45 3.74 22.50
N LYS A 57 6.11 2.67 21.78
CA LYS A 57 6.97 1.50 21.58
C LYS A 57 6.59 0.72 20.31
N MET A 58 7.52 -0.09 19.81
CA MET A 58 7.25 -1.06 18.76
C MET A 58 6.29 -2.16 19.27
N ILE A 59 5.23 -2.43 18.50
CA ILE A 59 4.16 -3.40 18.82
C ILE A 59 4.12 -4.53 17.79
N TYR A 60 4.55 -4.27 16.55
CA TYR A 60 4.48 -5.22 15.46
C TYR A 60 5.85 -5.75 15.08
N ARG A 61 5.86 -6.93 14.45
CA ARG A 61 7.05 -7.48 13.79
C ARG A 61 7.12 -6.95 12.36
N GLY A 62 8.33 -6.68 11.90
CA GLY A 62 8.62 -6.38 10.51
C GLY A 62 8.63 -7.64 9.66
N VAL A 63 8.22 -7.52 8.40
CA VAL A 63 8.24 -8.61 7.42
C VAL A 63 9.68 -8.92 7.00
N PHE A 64 10.56 -7.93 7.01
CA PHE A 64 11.96 -8.03 6.59
C PHE A 64 12.94 -8.28 7.74
N GLY A 65 12.44 -8.79 8.87
CA GLY A 65 13.26 -9.32 9.97
C GLY A 65 13.24 -8.50 11.25
N THR A 66 12.71 -7.27 11.25
CA THR A 66 12.66 -6.46 12.48
C THR A 66 11.79 -7.14 13.54
N GLN A 67 12.37 -7.38 14.72
CA GLN A 67 11.69 -8.04 15.84
C GLN A 67 11.33 -7.04 16.94
N LYS A 68 10.28 -7.36 17.70
CA LYS A 68 9.93 -6.59 18.88
C LYS A 68 10.97 -6.79 19.97
N PRO A 69 11.24 -5.76 20.79
CA PRO A 69 12.06 -5.90 22.00
C PRO A 69 11.51 -6.99 22.93
N GLY A 70 12.39 -7.66 23.70
CA GLY A 70 12.02 -8.72 24.64
C GLY A 70 12.26 -10.15 24.16
N GLY A 71 13.03 -10.32 23.07
CA GLY A 71 13.54 -11.62 22.62
C GLY A 71 12.44 -12.56 22.12
N TRP A 72 12.74 -13.87 22.10
CA TRP A 72 11.86 -14.87 21.51
C TRP A 72 10.48 -14.94 22.17
N ILE A 73 10.38 -14.67 23.47
CA ILE A 73 9.11 -14.73 24.23
C ILE A 73 8.08 -13.74 23.66
N ASN A 74 8.52 -12.54 23.26
CA ASN A 74 7.62 -11.54 22.70
C ASN A 74 7.27 -11.79 21.22
N ASN A 75 8.03 -12.65 20.54
CA ASN A 75 7.91 -12.87 19.10
C ASN A 75 7.36 -14.26 18.71
N ILE A 76 7.39 -15.24 19.63
CA ILE A 76 6.90 -16.60 19.40
C ILE A 76 5.38 -16.59 19.16
N PHE A 77 4.92 -17.30 18.14
CA PHE A 77 3.52 -17.36 17.68
C PHE A 77 2.87 -16.03 17.26
N ASP A 78 3.63 -14.93 17.15
CA ASP A 78 3.10 -13.68 16.64
C ASP A 78 3.07 -13.68 15.10
N ILE A 79 1.86 -13.89 14.56
CA ILE A 79 1.57 -13.92 13.12
C ILE A 79 0.94 -12.62 12.61
N LYS A 80 0.86 -11.57 13.44
CA LYS A 80 0.28 -10.29 13.03
C LYS A 80 1.18 -9.60 12.02
N VAL A 81 0.60 -9.17 10.91
CA VAL A 81 1.29 -8.41 9.87
C VAL A 81 0.83 -6.96 9.95
N LYS A 82 1.79 -6.03 9.99
CA LYS A 82 1.53 -4.59 9.97
C LYS A 82 1.45 -4.11 8.53
N ASN A 83 0.32 -3.55 8.13
CA ASN A 83 0.26 -2.76 6.89
C ASN A 83 0.98 -1.42 7.11
N ILE A 84 2.11 -1.24 6.41
CA ILE A 84 2.98 -0.06 6.51
C ILE A 84 2.80 0.92 5.34
N ALA A 85 2.02 0.57 4.31
CA ALA A 85 1.64 1.46 3.20
C ALA A 85 2.81 2.27 2.60
N ASN A 86 3.98 1.65 2.36
CA ASN A 86 5.23 2.37 2.08
C ASN A 86 5.82 2.17 0.68
N THR A 87 5.24 1.32 -0.16
CA THR A 87 5.91 0.85 -1.39
C THR A 87 5.69 1.79 -2.57
N ASN A 88 4.44 2.19 -2.81
CA ASN A 88 4.12 3.08 -3.93
C ASN A 88 2.93 3.99 -3.60
N VAL A 89 2.69 4.99 -4.43
CA VAL A 89 1.51 5.85 -4.39
C VAL A 89 1.01 6.11 -5.82
N ILE A 90 -0.28 5.97 -6.04
CA ILE A 90 -0.92 6.23 -7.34
C ILE A 90 -2.09 7.18 -7.20
N TYR A 91 -2.39 7.91 -8.27
CA TYR A 91 -3.60 8.72 -8.37
C TYR A 91 -4.41 8.24 -9.57
N TRP A 92 -5.54 7.60 -9.32
CA TRP A 92 -6.41 7.02 -10.35
C TRP A 92 -7.87 7.05 -9.89
N GLY A 93 -8.83 7.31 -10.79
CA GLY A 93 -10.25 7.34 -10.44
C GLY A 93 -10.58 8.30 -9.30
N ASN A 94 -9.95 9.48 -9.26
CA ASN A 94 -10.04 10.46 -8.17
C ASN A 94 -9.62 9.95 -6.78
N LYS A 95 -8.90 8.82 -6.69
CA LYS A 95 -8.36 8.25 -5.46
C LYS A 95 -6.83 8.37 -5.44
N LEU A 96 -6.28 8.99 -4.39
CA LEU A 96 -4.84 8.92 -4.10
C LEU A 96 -4.60 7.73 -3.16
N LEU A 97 -3.97 6.67 -3.66
CA LEU A 97 -3.81 5.42 -2.93
C LEU A 97 -2.35 5.18 -2.57
N ALA A 98 -2.06 4.99 -1.27
CA ALA A 98 -0.79 4.48 -0.78
C ALA A 98 -0.83 2.95 -0.75
N LEU A 99 0.15 2.31 -1.38
CA LEU A 99 0.16 0.88 -1.67
C LEU A 99 1.27 0.15 -0.92
N TRP A 100 0.99 -1.08 -0.52
CA TRP A 100 1.94 -2.05 0.02
C TRP A 100 1.50 -3.46 -0.41
N GLU A 101 2.44 -4.26 -0.94
CA GLU A 101 2.15 -5.50 -1.70
C GLU A 101 1.24 -6.52 -1.01
N ALA A 102 1.20 -6.53 0.31
CA ALA A 102 0.60 -7.61 1.10
C ALA A 102 -0.65 -7.19 1.90
N ALA A 103 -1.25 -6.02 1.62
CA ALA A 103 -2.50 -5.62 2.26
C ALA A 103 -3.30 -4.62 1.41
N GLU A 104 -4.40 -4.14 1.97
CA GLU A 104 -5.26 -3.15 1.35
C GLU A 104 -4.57 -1.79 1.15
N PRO A 105 -4.95 -1.03 0.11
CA PRO A 105 -4.45 0.32 -0.08
C PRO A 105 -5.06 1.29 0.95
N TYR A 106 -4.31 2.35 1.27
CA TYR A 106 -4.83 3.47 2.06
C TYR A 106 -5.21 4.64 1.17
N LEU A 107 -6.44 5.14 1.29
CA LEU A 107 -6.89 6.36 0.63
C LEU A 107 -6.34 7.59 1.36
N LEU A 108 -5.81 8.52 0.57
CA LEU A 108 -5.31 9.80 1.02
C LEU A 108 -6.08 10.95 0.36
N ASP A 109 -6.21 12.06 1.08
CA ASP A 109 -6.62 13.32 0.49
C ASP A 109 -5.47 13.86 -0.40
N PRO A 110 -5.69 14.12 -1.70
CA PRO A 110 -4.62 14.53 -2.61
C PRO A 110 -4.08 15.93 -2.34
N SER A 111 -4.87 16.78 -1.67
CA SER A 111 -4.46 18.12 -1.31
C SER A 111 -3.65 18.12 -0.02
N THR A 112 -4.08 17.40 1.02
CA THR A 112 -3.51 17.44 2.38
C THR A 112 -2.60 16.26 2.75
N LEU A 113 -2.63 15.19 1.96
CA LEU A 113 -2.07 13.87 2.28
C LEU A 113 -2.67 13.23 3.54
N GLU A 114 -3.85 13.69 3.98
CA GLU A 114 -4.55 13.10 5.11
C GLU A 114 -5.02 11.70 4.79
N THR A 115 -4.73 10.77 5.69
CA THR A 115 -5.22 9.40 5.59
C THR A 115 -6.72 9.37 5.88
N LEU A 116 -7.50 8.99 4.87
CA LEU A 116 -8.95 8.86 4.95
C LEU A 116 -9.37 7.46 5.42
N GLY A 117 -8.52 6.46 5.24
CA GLY A 117 -8.73 5.09 5.72
C GLY A 117 -8.25 4.05 4.72
N ILE A 118 -8.59 2.80 4.98
CA ILE A 118 -8.44 1.71 4.01
C ILE A 118 -9.47 1.89 2.89
N ASP A 119 -9.05 1.73 1.63
CA ASP A 119 -9.95 1.74 0.47
C ASP A 119 -10.15 0.31 -0.05
N TYR A 120 -11.40 -0.04 -0.29
CA TYR A 120 -11.78 -1.35 -0.85
C TYR A 120 -12.04 -1.28 -2.36
N LEU A 121 -11.60 -0.22 -3.03
CA LEU A 121 -11.78 0.01 -4.47
C LEU A 121 -13.25 -0.17 -4.87
N ASP A 122 -14.14 0.51 -4.14
CA ASP A 122 -15.59 0.49 -4.35
C ASP A 122 -16.21 -0.93 -4.28
N GLY A 123 -15.67 -1.75 -3.36
CA GLY A 123 -16.13 -3.11 -3.08
C GLY A 123 -15.49 -4.19 -3.95
N VAL A 124 -14.49 -3.82 -4.77
CA VAL A 124 -13.70 -4.79 -5.55
C VAL A 124 -12.84 -5.67 -4.64
N LEU A 125 -12.31 -5.10 -3.56
CA LEU A 125 -11.54 -5.82 -2.53
C LEU A 125 -12.41 -6.12 -1.31
N ASN A 126 -12.19 -7.28 -0.68
CA ASN A 126 -12.75 -7.59 0.64
C ASN A 126 -11.74 -7.28 1.75
N PRO A 127 -12.18 -7.15 3.02
CA PRO A 127 -11.28 -7.10 4.16
C PRO A 127 -10.29 -8.27 4.18
N GLY A 128 -9.00 -7.95 4.27
CA GLY A 128 -7.89 -8.90 4.22
C GLY A 128 -7.43 -9.30 2.81
N ASP A 129 -8.04 -8.76 1.74
CA ASP A 129 -7.47 -8.85 0.41
C ASP A 129 -6.25 -7.91 0.28
N SER A 130 -5.37 -8.20 -0.67
CA SER A 130 -4.24 -7.33 -1.03
C SER A 130 -4.39 -6.82 -2.45
N ILE A 131 -3.65 -5.77 -2.79
CA ILE A 131 -3.45 -5.36 -4.18
C ILE A 131 -2.00 -4.93 -4.38
N SER A 132 -1.42 -5.21 -5.54
CA SER A 132 -0.03 -4.92 -5.80
C SER A 132 0.27 -3.42 -5.74
N ALA A 133 1.47 -3.09 -5.27
CA ALA A 133 1.97 -1.73 -5.33
C ALA A 133 2.55 -1.37 -6.71
N HIS A 134 2.55 -2.30 -7.66
CA HIS A 134 3.09 -2.14 -9.01
C HIS A 134 2.01 -2.26 -10.10
N PRO A 135 1.01 -1.37 -10.16
CA PRO A 135 0.10 -1.34 -11.28
C PRO A 135 0.80 -0.88 -12.56
N CYS A 136 0.20 -1.24 -13.69
CA CYS A 136 0.56 -0.77 -15.01
C CYS A 136 -0.54 0.15 -15.56
N PHE A 137 -0.16 1.24 -16.22
CA PHE A 137 -1.07 2.11 -16.94
C PHE A 137 -1.05 1.75 -18.42
N ASP A 138 -2.18 1.29 -18.95
CA ASP A 138 -2.37 1.14 -20.39
C ASP A 138 -2.96 2.45 -20.94
N PRO A 139 -2.19 3.22 -21.74
CA PRO A 139 -2.66 4.50 -22.26
C PRO A 139 -3.73 4.36 -23.36
N SER A 140 -3.87 3.18 -23.97
CA SER A 140 -4.79 2.95 -25.10
C SER A 140 -5.14 1.47 -25.20
N CYS A 141 -6.04 1.02 -24.33
CA CYS A 141 -6.43 -0.38 -24.27
C CYS A 141 -7.24 -0.78 -25.50
N GLU A 142 -6.78 -1.78 -26.25
CA GLU A 142 -7.48 -2.31 -27.43
C GLU A 142 -8.87 -2.85 -27.06
N LEU A 143 -9.01 -3.43 -25.87
CA LEU A 143 -10.27 -3.99 -25.37
C LEU A 143 -11.32 -2.91 -25.03
N ASP A 144 -10.88 -1.67 -24.79
CA ASP A 144 -11.74 -0.53 -24.44
C ASP A 144 -11.78 0.52 -25.55
N ASN A 145 -11.61 0.11 -26.82
CA ASN A 145 -11.62 1.01 -27.99
C ASN A 145 -10.63 2.19 -27.86
N GLY A 146 -9.45 1.92 -27.32
CA GLY A 146 -8.40 2.93 -27.13
C GLY A 146 -8.58 3.83 -25.92
N GLN A 147 -9.56 3.56 -25.03
CA GLN A 147 -9.61 4.23 -23.74
C GLN A 147 -8.48 3.74 -22.83
N PRO A 148 -7.91 4.62 -21.99
CA PRO A 148 -6.88 4.21 -21.06
C PRO A 148 -7.46 3.41 -19.89
N CYS A 149 -6.69 2.48 -19.34
CA CYS A 149 -7.08 1.72 -18.15
C CYS A 149 -5.89 1.50 -17.21
N LEU A 150 -6.20 1.24 -15.94
CA LEU A 150 -5.22 0.84 -14.94
C LEU A 150 -5.30 -0.68 -14.76
N VAL A 151 -4.22 -1.38 -15.05
CA VAL A 151 -4.09 -2.81 -14.81
C VAL A 151 -3.38 -3.02 -13.47
N ASN A 152 -4.00 -3.76 -12.56
CA ASN A 152 -3.38 -4.15 -11.30
C ASN A 152 -3.69 -5.61 -10.99
N TYR A 153 -3.05 -6.19 -9.98
CA TYR A 153 -3.26 -7.58 -9.62
C TYR A 153 -3.16 -7.79 -8.12
N SER A 154 -3.69 -8.91 -7.65
CA SER A 154 -3.50 -9.42 -6.30
C SER A 154 -3.03 -10.87 -6.34
N ILE A 155 -2.22 -11.24 -5.36
CA ILE A 155 -1.75 -12.61 -5.18
C ILE A 155 -2.17 -13.06 -3.78
N LYS A 156 -2.89 -14.17 -3.72
CA LYS A 156 -3.21 -14.86 -2.48
C LYS A 156 -2.40 -16.15 -2.42
N PRO A 157 -1.24 -16.15 -1.73
CA PRO A 157 -0.41 -17.34 -1.60
C PRO A 157 -1.08 -18.36 -0.65
N GLY A 158 -0.83 -19.64 -0.91
CA GLY A 158 -1.31 -20.78 -0.14
C GLY A 158 -0.68 -22.07 -0.67
N LEU A 159 -1.25 -23.23 -0.31
CA LEU A 159 -0.85 -24.51 -0.95
C LEU A 159 -1.05 -24.47 -2.47
N SER A 160 -2.01 -23.66 -2.93
CA SER A 160 -2.10 -23.16 -4.29
C SER A 160 -2.14 -21.64 -4.24
N SER A 161 -1.55 -21.00 -5.24
CA SER A 161 -1.49 -19.54 -5.33
C SER A 161 -2.57 -19.04 -6.27
N LYS A 162 -3.45 -18.17 -5.78
CA LYS A 162 -4.47 -17.52 -6.62
C LYS A 162 -3.96 -16.15 -7.05
N ILE A 163 -3.85 -15.93 -8.35
CA ILE A 163 -3.53 -14.64 -8.97
C ILE A 163 -4.83 -14.06 -9.50
N THR A 164 -5.14 -12.81 -9.18
CA THR A 164 -6.29 -12.09 -9.75
C THR A 164 -5.82 -10.82 -10.42
N ILE A 165 -6.14 -10.65 -11.69
CA ILE A 165 -5.85 -9.44 -12.47
C ILE A 165 -7.13 -8.60 -12.51
N TYR A 166 -6.98 -7.30 -12.32
CA TYR A 166 -8.03 -6.30 -12.35
C TYR A 166 -7.66 -5.23 -13.37
N GLU A 167 -8.67 -4.75 -14.09
CA GLU A 167 -8.52 -3.60 -14.99
C GLU A 167 -9.58 -2.57 -14.60
N PHE A 168 -9.15 -1.33 -14.40
CA PHE A 168 -9.99 -0.23 -13.95
C PHE A 168 -10.08 0.86 -15.00
N ALA A 169 -11.29 1.37 -15.22
CA ALA A 169 -11.57 2.52 -16.07
C ALA A 169 -10.99 3.82 -15.48
N PRO A 170 -10.89 4.91 -16.26
CA PRO A 170 -10.35 6.20 -15.80
C PRO A 170 -11.07 6.82 -14.60
N ASP A 171 -12.35 6.49 -14.42
CA ASP A 171 -13.17 6.92 -13.29
C ASP A 171 -12.98 6.04 -12.04
N GLY A 172 -12.21 4.95 -12.13
CA GLY A 172 -11.93 4.00 -11.06
C GLY A 172 -12.85 2.76 -11.07
N ASN A 173 -13.85 2.70 -11.95
CA ASN A 173 -14.75 1.55 -12.03
C ASN A 173 -14.03 0.30 -12.54
N LEU A 174 -14.37 -0.86 -11.98
CA LEU A 174 -13.84 -2.14 -12.46
C LEU A 174 -14.39 -2.47 -13.85
N LEU A 175 -13.50 -2.65 -14.82
CA LEU A 175 -13.82 -3.12 -16.17
C LEU A 175 -13.79 -4.64 -16.25
N ARG A 176 -12.68 -5.23 -15.80
CA ARG A 176 -12.42 -6.67 -15.94
C ARG A 176 -11.76 -7.21 -14.67
N ARG A 177 -12.08 -8.47 -14.38
CA ARG A 177 -11.47 -9.24 -13.30
C ARG A 177 -11.29 -10.67 -13.75
N HIS A 178 -10.06 -11.16 -13.75
CA HIS A 178 -9.75 -12.54 -14.09
C HIS A 178 -8.94 -13.18 -12.98
N SER A 179 -9.36 -14.36 -12.51
CA SER A 179 -8.62 -15.12 -11.50
C SER A 179 -8.09 -16.41 -12.09
N HIS A 180 -6.83 -16.71 -11.83
CA HIS A 180 -6.19 -17.96 -12.16
C HIS A 180 -5.53 -18.55 -10.91
N THR A 181 -5.69 -19.86 -10.71
CA THR A 181 -5.06 -20.57 -9.60
C THR A 181 -3.93 -21.43 -10.14
N VAL A 182 -2.72 -21.15 -9.68
CA VAL A 182 -1.53 -21.94 -9.98
C VAL A 182 -1.35 -22.98 -8.88
N PRO A 183 -1.27 -24.28 -9.19
CA PRO A 183 -0.95 -25.30 -8.19
C PRO A 183 0.42 -24.99 -7.57
N GLY A 184 0.56 -25.23 -6.27
CA GLY A 184 1.87 -25.13 -5.62
C GLY A 184 2.84 -26.18 -6.16
N PHE A 185 4.12 -26.01 -5.86
CA PHE A 185 5.12 -27.04 -6.09
C PHE A 185 4.82 -28.22 -5.16
N SER A 186 4.05 -29.19 -5.64
CA SER A 186 3.90 -30.53 -5.05
C SER A 186 5.03 -31.43 -5.50
#